data_AF-A0A1Q3H1R3-F1
#
_entry.id   AF-A0A1Q3H1R3-F1
#
_cell.length_a   1.000
_cell.length_b   1.000
_cell.length_c   1.000
_cell.angle_alpha   90.00
_cell.angle_beta   90.00
_cell.angle_gamma   90.00
#
_symmetry.space_group_name_H-M   'P 1'
#
loop_
_entity.id
_entity.type
_entity.pdbx_description
1 polymer ?
#
loop_
_entity_poly.entity_id
_entity_poly.type
_entity_poly.pdbx_seq_one_letter_code
_entity_poly.pdbx_strand_id
1 'polypeptide(L)'
;MWLGNGCNPSSEGNHQQYAEGQQVIHIKDKRGNHIVRLVWDSENTMIESDQQFWSKPAGSTTYRTEQLPLVEIQTNGLEITATTKVASWQIRFLDDTMHILQLGNSPKVIYQVAQPQTDKFWVYKAGREVGKTKIKNGMIDVDGYGIDLKIPAQTNAYAYTLLMMYDIPETIRFTLMIELLKKGI
;
A
#
# COMPACT_ATOMS: atom_id res chain seq x y z
N MET A 1 -32.46 -49.26 -3.47
CA MET A 1 -30.99 -49.12 -3.35
C MET A 1 -30.68 -47.68 -2.99
N TRP A 2 -30.02 -47.52 -1.85
CA TRP A 2 -29.09 -46.51 -1.36
C TRP A 2 -28.86 -45.17 -2.09
N LEU A 3 -28.78 -44.15 -1.23
CA LEU A 3 -28.45 -42.73 -1.37
C LEU A 3 -27.13 -42.44 -2.12
N GLY A 4 -27.06 -41.27 -2.75
CA GLY A 4 -25.81 -40.68 -3.25
C GLY A 4 -25.92 -39.16 -3.34
N ASN A 5 -25.75 -38.48 -2.19
CA ASN A 5 -25.41 -37.06 -2.12
C ASN A 5 -24.11 -36.80 -2.90
N GLY A 6 -24.17 -35.92 -3.89
CA GLY A 6 -22.99 -35.34 -4.53
C GLY A 6 -22.87 -33.87 -4.16
N CYS A 7 -22.19 -33.58 -3.04
CA CYS A 7 -21.74 -32.23 -2.69
C CYS A 7 -20.51 -31.83 -3.54
N ASN A 8 -20.64 -30.67 -4.20
CA ASN A 8 -19.65 -29.57 -4.37
C ASN A 8 -18.33 -29.79 -5.16
N PRO A 9 -17.75 -28.70 -5.74
CA PRO A 9 -17.89 -27.30 -5.32
C PRO A 9 -18.32 -26.28 -6.38
N SER A 10 -19.14 -25.34 -5.91
CA SER A 10 -19.33 -24.00 -6.47
C SER A 10 -17.99 -23.26 -6.59
N SER A 11 -17.85 -22.50 -7.66
CA SER A 11 -16.72 -21.62 -7.99
C SER A 11 -16.71 -20.34 -7.15
N GLU A 12 -17.02 -20.43 -5.86
CA GLU A 12 -17.10 -19.30 -4.94
C GLU A 12 -15.93 -19.38 -3.97
N GLY A 13 -14.84 -18.67 -4.23
CA GLY A 13 -13.73 -18.71 -3.29
C GLY A 13 -12.48 -17.92 -3.60
N ASN A 14 -12.51 -16.81 -4.35
CA ASN A 14 -11.30 -15.99 -4.50
C ASN A 14 -11.45 -14.47 -4.43
N HIS A 15 -12.60 -13.94 -3.99
CA HIS A 15 -12.77 -12.48 -3.82
C HIS A 15 -13.48 -12.03 -2.54
N GLN A 16 -13.44 -12.85 -1.48
CA GLN A 16 -13.92 -12.45 -0.15
C GLN A 16 -12.87 -12.80 0.91
N GLN A 17 -11.94 -11.88 1.17
CA GLN A 17 -11.10 -11.96 2.37
C GLN A 17 -10.89 -10.59 3.03
N TYR A 18 -11.95 -9.77 3.04
CA TYR A 18 -12.10 -8.71 4.04
C TYR A 18 -13.11 -9.20 5.07
N ALA A 19 -12.68 -10.12 5.94
CA ALA A 19 -13.47 -10.42 7.13
C ALA A 19 -13.61 -9.12 7.95
N GLU A 20 -14.77 -8.91 8.57
CA GLU A 20 -15.18 -7.73 9.37
C GLU A 20 -14.29 -7.41 10.60
N GLY A 21 -13.09 -8.01 10.67
CA GLY A 21 -12.11 -7.81 11.72
C GLY A 21 -11.01 -6.82 11.36
N GLN A 22 -10.40 -6.27 12.40
CA GLN A 22 -9.23 -5.42 12.33
C GLN A 22 -8.09 -6.10 11.55
N GLN A 23 -7.58 -5.40 10.54
CA GLN A 23 -6.44 -5.81 9.75
C GLN A 23 -5.17 -5.22 10.37
N VAL A 24 -4.12 -6.05 10.47
CA VAL A 24 -2.85 -5.66 11.08
C VAL A 24 -1.71 -6.17 10.20
N ILE A 25 -0.91 -5.25 9.68
CA ILE A 25 0.31 -5.57 8.91
C ILE A 25 1.51 -5.05 9.68
N HIS A 26 2.45 -5.94 9.94
CA HIS A 26 3.77 -5.60 10.48
C HIS A 26 4.81 -5.75 9.37
N ILE A 27 5.50 -4.66 9.06
CA ILE A 27 6.63 -4.67 8.14
C ILE A 27 7.89 -4.55 8.97
N LYS A 28 8.76 -5.55 8.81
CA LYS A 28 10.04 -5.64 9.50
C LYS A 28 11.14 -5.85 8.48
N ASP A 29 12.34 -5.39 8.80
CA ASP A 29 13.52 -5.71 8.00
C ASP A 29 13.95 -7.17 8.16
N LYS A 30 14.94 -7.60 7.37
CA LYS A 30 15.52 -8.96 7.46
C LYS A 30 16.15 -9.30 8.80
N ARG A 31 16.53 -8.29 9.59
CA ARG A 31 17.11 -8.44 10.93
C ARG A 31 16.02 -8.50 12.01
N GLY A 32 14.76 -8.29 11.64
CA GLY A 32 13.62 -8.25 12.53
C GLY A 32 13.34 -6.87 13.14
N ASN A 33 14.05 -5.83 12.71
CA ASN A 33 13.78 -4.46 13.16
C ASN A 33 12.43 -3.99 12.61
N HIS A 34 11.69 -3.25 13.42
CA HIS A 34 10.41 -2.67 13.02
C HIS A 34 10.63 -1.60 11.94
N ILE A 35 9.77 -1.56 10.93
CA ILE A 35 9.75 -0.48 9.93
C ILE A 35 8.45 0.32 10.08
N VAL A 36 7.32 -0.38 9.97
CA VAL A 36 6.00 0.22 10.13
C VAL A 36 4.97 -0.83 10.51
N ARG A 37 4.03 -0.45 11.37
CA ARG A 37 2.82 -1.19 11.69
C ARG A 37 1.63 -0.42 11.14
N LEU A 38 0.86 -1.11 10.32
CA LEU A 38 -0.35 -0.58 9.68
C LEU A 38 -1.55 -1.31 10.27
N VAL A 39 -2.52 -0.57 10.79
CA VAL A 39 -3.73 -1.14 11.39
C VAL A 39 -4.94 -0.43 10.82
N TRP A 40 -5.96 -1.18 10.40
CA TRP A 40 -7.23 -0.57 10.04
C TRP A 40 -8.40 -1.50 10.29
N ASP A 41 -9.55 -0.90 10.57
CA ASP A 41 -10.86 -1.56 10.69
C ASP A 41 -11.94 -0.62 10.10
N SER A 42 -13.21 -0.90 10.39
CA SER A 42 -14.34 -0.10 9.92
C SER A 42 -14.40 1.30 10.55
N GLU A 43 -13.70 1.52 11.67
CA GLU A 43 -13.80 2.75 12.46
C GLU A 43 -12.53 3.59 12.42
N ASN A 44 -11.36 2.97 12.28
CA ASN A 44 -10.09 3.66 12.43
C ASN A 44 -9.04 3.13 11.46
N THR A 45 -8.10 3.99 11.12
CA THR A 45 -6.86 3.66 10.42
C THR A 45 -5.70 4.26 11.19
N MET A 46 -4.67 3.46 11.49
CA MET A 46 -3.52 3.83 12.29
C MET A 46 -2.23 3.40 11.60
N ILE A 47 -1.21 4.24 11.71
CA ILE A 47 0.13 4.01 11.20
C ILE A 47 1.12 4.32 12.33
N GLU A 48 2.02 3.37 12.57
CA GLU A 48 3.03 3.45 13.62
C GLU A 48 4.39 3.08 13.03
N SER A 49 5.25 4.09 12.90
CA SER A 49 6.66 3.95 12.53
C SER A 49 7.54 4.18 13.75
N ASP A 50 8.84 3.92 13.64
CA ASP A 50 9.81 4.25 14.69
C ASP A 50 9.89 5.75 14.98
N GLN A 51 9.53 6.60 14.01
CA GLN A 51 9.63 8.06 14.12
C GLN A 51 8.35 8.71 14.65
N GLN A 52 7.20 8.17 14.29
CA GLN A 52 5.91 8.82 14.52
C GLN A 52 4.73 7.85 14.47
N PHE A 53 3.70 8.18 15.23
CA PHE A 53 2.36 7.58 15.17
C PHE A 53 1.34 8.59 14.63
N TRP A 54 0.48 8.15 13.72
CA TRP A 54 -0.64 8.96 13.24
C TRP A 54 -1.85 8.11 12.85
N SER A 55 -3.04 8.69 12.98
CA SER A 55 -4.29 7.98 12.78
C SER A 55 -5.37 8.84 12.12
N LYS A 56 -6.37 8.15 11.56
CA LYS A 56 -7.53 8.75 10.90
C LYS A 56 -8.79 7.96 11.26
N PRO A 57 -9.82 8.57 11.87
CA PRO A 57 -11.10 7.91 12.07
C PRO A 57 -11.88 7.75 10.76
N ALA A 58 -12.81 6.81 10.71
CA ALA A 58 -13.69 6.59 9.58
C ALA A 58 -14.51 7.84 9.27
N GLY A 59 -14.72 8.10 7.97
CA GLY A 59 -15.39 9.32 7.49
C GLY A 59 -14.52 10.59 7.51
N SER A 60 -13.35 10.58 8.17
CA SER A 60 -12.38 11.67 8.07
C SER A 60 -11.53 11.53 6.81
N THR A 61 -11.12 12.66 6.25
CA THR A 61 -10.09 12.75 5.20
C THR A 61 -8.70 13.03 5.77
N THR A 62 -8.59 13.38 7.06
CA THR A 62 -7.33 13.88 7.63
C THR A 62 -6.75 12.92 8.66
N TYR A 63 -5.51 12.49 8.44
CA TYR A 63 -4.65 11.86 9.42
C TYR A 63 -4.09 12.89 10.40
N ARG A 64 -3.98 12.51 11.67
CA ARG A 64 -3.55 13.38 12.77
C ARG A 64 -2.52 12.72 13.67
N THR A 65 -1.65 13.53 14.26
CA THR A 65 -0.72 13.15 15.35
C THR A 65 -1.17 13.85 16.61
N GLU A 66 -1.51 13.12 17.68
CA GLU A 66 -1.89 13.72 18.97
C GLU A 66 -2.88 14.91 18.80
N GLN A 67 -3.88 14.74 17.92
CA GLN A 67 -4.92 15.70 17.52
C GLN A 67 -4.54 16.79 16.50
N LEU A 68 -3.26 16.97 16.15
CA LEU A 68 -2.81 17.91 15.12
C LEU A 68 -2.98 17.34 13.71
N PRO A 69 -3.55 18.08 12.75
CA PRO A 69 -3.59 17.68 11.33
C PRO A 69 -2.20 17.43 10.76
N LEU A 70 -2.00 16.27 10.14
CA LEU A 70 -0.73 15.85 9.56
C LEU A 70 -0.82 15.70 8.04
N VAL A 71 -1.72 14.82 7.56
CA VAL A 71 -1.90 14.53 6.14
C VAL A 71 -3.38 14.54 5.80
N GLU A 72 -3.79 15.36 4.83
CA GLU A 72 -5.12 15.30 4.23
C GLU A 72 -5.11 14.34 3.04
N ILE A 73 -6.14 13.51 2.92
CA ILE A 73 -6.30 12.51 1.87
C ILE A 73 -7.56 12.80 1.06
N GLN A 74 -7.38 12.88 -0.24
CA GLN A 74 -8.46 12.95 -1.21
C GLN A 74 -8.37 11.74 -2.14
N THR A 75 -9.49 11.06 -2.30
CA THR A 75 -9.54 9.81 -3.05
C THR A 75 -10.64 9.90 -4.11
N ASN A 76 -10.28 9.66 -5.37
CA ASN A 76 -11.21 9.60 -6.49
C ASN A 76 -10.96 8.31 -7.29
N GLY A 77 -11.76 7.27 -7.05
CA GLY A 77 -11.51 5.95 -7.62
C GLY A 77 -10.18 5.37 -7.15
N LEU A 78 -9.24 5.17 -8.09
CA LEU A 78 -7.86 4.72 -7.82
C LEU A 78 -6.86 5.87 -7.65
N GLU A 79 -7.29 7.10 -7.90
CA GLU A 79 -6.47 8.28 -7.64
C GLU A 79 -6.50 8.59 -6.13
N ILE A 80 -5.32 8.72 -5.53
CA ILE A 80 -5.15 9.03 -4.11
C ILE A 80 -4.17 10.20 -4.01
N THR A 81 -4.64 11.32 -3.47
CA THR A 81 -3.82 12.50 -3.22
C THR A 81 -3.61 12.65 -1.72
N ALA A 82 -2.35 12.75 -1.30
CA ALA A 82 -1.93 12.99 0.06
C ALA A 82 -1.24 14.36 0.16
N THR A 83 -1.82 15.25 0.96
CA THR A 83 -1.40 16.64 1.12
C THR A 83 -0.92 16.90 2.54
N THR A 84 0.29 17.43 2.66
CA THR A 84 0.81 18.01 3.90
C THR A 84 0.86 19.53 3.78
N LYS A 85 1.28 20.22 4.85
CA LYS A 85 1.56 21.67 4.80
C LYS A 85 2.66 22.05 3.80
N VAL A 86 3.55 21.14 3.43
CA VAL A 86 4.76 21.44 2.63
C VAL A 86 4.70 20.89 1.21
N ALA A 87 3.99 19.79 0.99
CA ALA A 87 3.94 19.10 -0.30
C ALA A 87 2.68 18.27 -0.45
N SER A 88 2.24 18.13 -1.70
CA SER A 88 1.18 17.22 -2.10
C SER A 88 1.75 16.15 -3.02
N TRP A 89 1.33 14.91 -2.80
CA TRP A 89 1.74 13.75 -3.58
C TRP A 89 0.51 13.01 -4.06
N GLN A 90 0.57 12.47 -5.28
CA GLN A 90 -0.56 11.78 -5.88
C GLN A 90 -0.12 10.44 -6.44
N ILE A 91 -0.91 9.41 -6.14
CA ILE A 91 -0.95 8.16 -6.90
C ILE A 91 -2.07 8.27 -7.92
N ARG A 92 -1.79 7.91 -9.16
CA ARG A 92 -2.80 7.70 -10.20
C ARG A 92 -2.43 6.48 -11.04
N PHE A 93 -3.43 5.81 -11.59
CA PHE A 93 -3.22 4.69 -12.49
C PHE A 93 -3.53 5.13 -13.92
N LEU A 94 -2.60 4.89 -14.83
CA LEU A 94 -2.76 5.07 -16.27
C LEU A 94 -2.49 3.71 -16.91
N ASP A 95 -3.53 3.10 -17.48
CA ASP A 95 -3.51 1.70 -17.91
C ASP A 95 -3.04 0.78 -16.76
N ASP A 96 -2.08 -0.10 -17.02
CA ASP A 96 -1.49 -1.03 -16.03
C ASP A 96 -0.27 -0.43 -15.31
N THR A 97 -0.13 0.91 -15.31
CA THR A 97 0.99 1.61 -14.67
C THR A 97 0.51 2.53 -13.55
N MET A 98 1.02 2.31 -12.34
CA MET A 98 0.87 3.25 -11.24
C MET A 98 1.90 4.38 -11.38
N HIS A 99 1.44 5.63 -11.41
CA HIS A 99 2.28 6.81 -11.42
C HIS A 99 2.23 7.50 -10.06
N ILE A 100 3.39 7.92 -9.58
CA ILE A 100 3.52 8.69 -8.34
C ILE A 100 4.10 10.05 -8.67
N LEU A 101 3.30 11.08 -8.38
CA LEU A 101 3.56 12.46 -8.74
C LEU A 101 3.78 13.30 -7.50
N GLN A 102 4.69 14.26 -7.59
CA GLN A 102 4.70 15.40 -6.68
C GLN A 102 3.87 16.53 -7.32
N LEU A 103 2.81 16.94 -6.65
CA LEU A 103 1.95 18.04 -7.08
C LEU A 103 2.58 19.36 -6.64
N GLY A 104 2.66 20.30 -7.59
CA GLY A 104 3.18 21.65 -7.44
C GLY A 104 2.80 22.46 -8.67
N ASN A 105 3.47 23.58 -8.94
CA ASN A 105 3.19 24.43 -10.12
C ASN A 105 3.32 23.68 -11.47
N SER A 106 4.09 22.59 -11.49
CA SER A 106 4.15 21.67 -12.63
C SER A 106 4.24 20.24 -12.09
N PRO A 107 3.15 19.46 -12.15
CA PRO A 107 3.13 18.09 -11.67
C PRO A 107 4.23 17.27 -12.35
N LYS A 108 5.11 16.66 -11.54
CA LYS A 108 6.22 15.85 -12.04
C LYS A 108 5.98 14.40 -11.62
N VAL A 109 5.98 13.50 -12.59
CA VAL A 109 6.06 12.05 -12.33
C VAL A 109 7.45 11.76 -11.76
N ILE A 110 7.49 11.30 -10.52
CA ILE A 110 8.74 10.95 -9.83
C ILE A 110 9.01 9.46 -9.99
N TYR A 111 7.99 8.64 -9.77
CA TYR A 111 8.05 7.19 -9.91
C TYR A 111 6.96 6.64 -10.81
N GLN A 112 7.25 5.48 -11.40
CA GLN A 112 6.30 4.65 -12.13
C GLN A 112 6.43 3.22 -11.63
N VAL A 113 5.33 2.50 -11.54
CA VAL A 113 5.31 1.08 -11.23
C VAL A 113 4.55 0.35 -12.33
N ALA A 114 5.26 -0.48 -13.06
CA ALA A 114 4.67 -1.31 -14.10
C ALA A 114 4.49 -2.74 -13.57
N GLN A 115 3.41 -3.40 -13.96
CA GLN A 115 3.14 -4.80 -13.63
C GLN A 115 3.34 -5.67 -14.88
N PRO A 116 4.58 -6.06 -15.23
CA PRO A 116 4.84 -6.88 -16.40
C PRO A 116 4.21 -8.28 -16.31
N GLN A 117 3.93 -8.77 -15.09
CA GLN A 117 3.27 -10.05 -14.82
C GLN A 117 2.37 -9.90 -13.59
N THR A 118 1.33 -10.71 -13.49
CA THR A 118 0.35 -10.65 -12.38
C THR A 118 1.01 -10.63 -11.00
N ASP A 119 2.13 -11.33 -10.82
CA ASP A 119 2.85 -11.48 -9.56
C ASP A 119 4.11 -10.59 -9.45
N LYS A 120 4.40 -9.70 -10.41
CA LYS A 120 5.64 -8.91 -10.46
C LYS A 120 5.38 -7.45 -10.76
N PHE A 121 6.00 -6.58 -9.98
CA PHE A 121 5.83 -5.13 -10.08
C PHE A 121 7.21 -4.50 -10.08
N TRP A 122 7.53 -3.68 -11.08
CA TRP A 122 8.84 -3.05 -11.21
C TRP A 122 8.71 -1.55 -11.02
N VAL A 123 9.55 -1.00 -10.17
CA VAL A 123 9.56 0.43 -9.82
C VAL A 123 10.64 1.13 -10.62
N TYR A 124 10.26 2.20 -11.28
CA TYR A 124 11.14 3.05 -12.07
C TYR A 124 11.15 4.47 -11.52
N LYS A 125 12.32 5.10 -11.55
CA LYS A 125 12.53 6.51 -11.25
C LYS A 125 13.30 7.14 -12.41
N ALA A 126 12.72 8.16 -13.04
CA ALA A 126 13.31 8.81 -14.22
C ALA A 126 13.77 7.80 -15.32
N GLY A 127 12.95 6.78 -15.57
CA GLY A 127 13.23 5.74 -16.58
C GLY A 127 14.21 4.65 -16.17
N ARG A 128 14.75 4.66 -14.94
CA ARG A 128 15.66 3.63 -14.43
C ARG A 128 14.95 2.76 -13.40
N GLU A 129 15.10 1.44 -13.49
CA GLU A 129 14.61 0.51 -12.46
C GLU A 129 15.35 0.79 -11.14
N VAL A 130 14.60 0.95 -10.06
CA VAL A 130 15.13 1.15 -8.69
C VAL A 130 14.81 0.01 -7.75
N GLY A 131 13.93 -0.89 -8.18
CA GLY A 131 13.58 -2.10 -7.45
C GLY A 131 12.31 -2.74 -8.00
N LYS A 132 11.90 -3.83 -7.36
CA LYS A 132 10.76 -4.64 -7.76
C LYS A 132 10.14 -5.32 -6.55
N THR A 133 8.87 -5.67 -6.68
CA THR A 133 8.19 -6.60 -5.77
C THR A 133 7.77 -7.84 -6.54
N LYS A 134 7.77 -8.98 -5.85
CA LYS A 134 7.29 -10.26 -6.38
C LYS A 134 6.45 -10.99 -5.35
N ILE A 135 5.29 -11.48 -5.76
CA ILE A 135 4.43 -12.35 -4.94
C ILE A 135 4.78 -13.81 -5.22
N LYS A 136 5.16 -14.57 -4.19
CA LYS A 136 5.42 -16.01 -4.30
C LYS A 136 5.11 -16.73 -2.99
N ASN A 137 4.36 -17.83 -3.07
CA ASN A 137 4.07 -18.72 -1.92
C ASN A 137 3.51 -17.97 -0.69
N GLY A 138 2.57 -17.03 -0.90
CA GLY A 138 2.00 -16.24 0.20
C GLY A 138 3.00 -15.28 0.84
N MET A 139 4.08 -14.92 0.14
CA MET A 139 5.06 -13.91 0.54
C MET A 139 5.23 -12.87 -0.57
N ILE A 140 5.48 -11.64 -0.17
CA ILE A 140 5.90 -10.53 -1.03
C ILE A 140 7.38 -10.31 -0.77
N ASP A 141 8.20 -10.62 -1.76
CA ASP A 141 9.61 -10.26 -1.80
C ASP A 141 9.71 -8.83 -2.35
N VAL A 142 10.33 -7.91 -1.60
CA VAL A 142 10.61 -6.53 -2.01
C VAL A 142 12.12 -6.40 -2.15
N ASP A 143 12.60 -6.09 -3.35
CA ASP A 143 14.03 -6.01 -3.67
C ASP A 143 14.32 -4.68 -4.38
N GLY A 144 15.07 -3.79 -3.74
CA GLY A 144 15.41 -2.49 -4.28
C GLY A 144 16.70 -1.93 -3.68
N TYR A 145 17.11 -0.75 -4.13
CA TYR A 145 18.34 -0.12 -3.63
C TYR A 145 18.30 0.07 -2.10
N GLY A 146 19.15 -0.68 -1.38
CA GLY A 146 19.27 -0.58 0.07
C GLY A 146 18.18 -1.31 0.87
N ILE A 147 17.32 -2.09 0.21
CA ILE A 147 16.19 -2.77 0.85
C ILE A 147 15.93 -4.15 0.24
N ASP A 148 15.83 -5.15 1.10
CA ASP A 148 15.42 -6.48 0.73
C ASP A 148 14.54 -7.03 1.86
N LEU A 149 13.24 -7.21 1.60
CA LEU A 149 12.23 -7.59 2.58
C LEU A 149 11.42 -8.80 2.13
N LYS A 150 10.94 -9.56 3.12
CA LYS A 150 9.98 -10.65 2.92
C LYS A 150 8.78 -10.42 3.80
N ILE A 151 7.63 -10.14 3.19
CA ILE A 151 6.42 -9.76 3.90
C ILE A 151 5.36 -10.83 3.66
N PRO A 152 4.72 -11.41 4.69
CA PRO A 152 3.58 -12.30 4.50
C PRO A 152 2.50 -11.62 3.66
N ALA A 153 2.10 -12.25 2.56
CA ALA A 153 1.13 -11.72 1.62
C ALA A 153 -0.28 -11.87 2.20
N GLN A 154 -0.90 -10.73 2.51
CA GLN A 154 -2.33 -10.65 2.83
C GLN A 154 -3.08 -9.74 1.84
N THR A 155 -2.36 -9.07 0.94
CA THR A 155 -2.84 -7.97 0.08
C THR A 155 -1.99 -7.84 -1.21
N ASN A 156 -2.36 -6.90 -2.09
CA ASN A 156 -1.72 -6.66 -3.38
C ASN A 156 -0.35 -5.94 -3.24
N ALA A 157 0.55 -6.22 -4.18
CA ALA A 157 1.96 -5.83 -4.13
C ALA A 157 2.26 -4.42 -4.67
N TYR A 158 1.29 -3.69 -5.26
CA TYR A 158 1.53 -2.27 -5.58
C TYR A 158 1.78 -1.46 -4.32
N ALA A 159 1.01 -1.63 -3.25
CA ALA A 159 1.24 -0.91 -2.00
C ALA A 159 2.67 -1.07 -1.46
N TYR A 160 3.21 -2.29 -1.52
CA TYR A 160 4.56 -2.57 -1.03
C TYR A 160 5.67 -1.99 -1.91
N THR A 161 5.37 -1.62 -3.16
CA THR A 161 6.35 -0.93 -4.00
C THR A 161 6.74 0.44 -3.45
N LEU A 162 5.85 1.07 -2.66
CA LEU A 162 6.13 2.35 -2.02
C LEU A 162 7.34 2.29 -1.10
N LEU A 163 7.65 1.13 -0.51
CA LEU A 163 8.82 0.96 0.37
C LEU A 163 10.15 1.30 -0.31
N MET A 164 10.22 1.24 -1.64
CA MET A 164 11.42 1.56 -2.44
C MET A 164 11.49 3.03 -2.88
N MET A 165 10.47 3.84 -2.59
CA MET A 165 10.35 5.23 -3.06
C MET A 165 10.89 6.21 -2.02
N TYR A 166 12.21 6.24 -1.84
CA TYR A 166 12.88 7.00 -0.77
C TYR A 166 12.79 8.53 -0.87
N ASP A 167 12.53 9.08 -2.07
CA ASP A 167 12.32 10.53 -2.25
C ASP A 167 10.98 11.01 -1.69
N ILE A 168 10.04 10.10 -1.44
CA ILE A 168 8.75 10.43 -0.85
C ILE A 168 8.94 10.48 0.66
N PRO A 169 8.55 11.58 1.35
CA PRO A 169 8.61 11.65 2.81
C PRO A 169 7.91 10.45 3.44
N GLU A 170 8.51 9.88 4.49
CA GLU A 170 8.05 8.64 5.12
C GLU A 170 6.57 8.66 5.50
N THR A 171 6.13 9.76 6.15
CA THR A 171 4.74 9.97 6.52
C THR A 171 3.79 9.86 5.32
N ILE A 172 4.16 10.45 4.19
CA ILE A 172 3.35 10.36 2.96
C ILE A 172 3.42 8.95 2.38
N ARG A 173 4.61 8.36 2.30
CA ARG A 173 4.83 7.02 1.77
C ARG A 173 3.96 5.98 2.48
N PHE A 174 3.98 5.94 3.81
CA PHE A 174 3.19 4.97 4.58
C PHE A 174 1.68 5.31 4.58
N THR A 175 1.32 6.60 4.49
CA THR A 175 -0.09 6.99 4.34
C THR A 175 -0.66 6.56 2.99
N LEU A 176 0.06 6.78 1.90
CA LEU A 176 -0.34 6.30 0.58
C LEU A 176 -0.40 4.77 0.53
N MET A 177 0.57 4.11 1.17
CA MET A 177 0.62 2.65 1.25
C MET A 177 -0.61 2.06 1.93
N ILE A 178 -1.03 2.56 3.12
CA ILE A 178 -2.21 2.03 3.79
C ILE A 178 -3.50 2.30 3.01
N GLU A 179 -3.60 3.43 2.31
CA GLU A 179 -4.78 3.75 1.50
C GLU A 179 -4.89 2.86 0.25
N LEU A 180 -3.76 2.43 -0.32
CA LEU A 180 -3.75 1.39 -1.36
C LEU A 180 -4.14 0.02 -0.80
N LEU A 181 -3.55 -0.39 0.33
CA LEU A 181 -3.85 -1.67 0.98
C LEU A 181 -5.34 -1.81 1.31
N LYS A 182 -5.96 -0.75 1.82
CA LYS A 182 -7.41 -0.68 2.11
C LYS A 182 -8.28 -0.84 0.86
N LYS A 183 -7.76 -0.56 -0.33
CA LYS A 183 -8.44 -0.78 -1.62
C LYS A 183 -8.17 -2.15 -2.22
N GLY A 184 -7.29 -2.96 -1.63
CA GLY A 184 -6.86 -4.24 -2.19
C GLY A 184 -5.88 -4.10 -3.35
N ILE A 185 -5.13 -2.99 -3.39
CA ILE A 185 -4.18 -2.64 -4.44
C ILE A 185 -2.78 -2.51 -3.84
#